data_AF-A0A5M8PWD3-F1
#
_entry.id   AF-A0A5M8PWD3-F1
#
_cell.length_a   1.000
_cell.length_b   1.000
_cell.length_c   1.000
_cell.angle_alpha   90.00
_cell.angle_beta   90.00
_cell.angle_gamma   90.00
#
_symmetry.space_group_name_H-M   'P 1'
#
loop_
_entity.id
_entity.type
_entity.pdbx_description
1 polymer ?
#
loop_
_entity_poly.entity_id
_entity_poly.type
_entity_poly.pdbx_seq_one_letter_code
_entity_poly.pdbx_strand_id
1 'polypeptide(L)'
;MAAASLEYKQRLSGPQEEALIHLINSLTDQGLPPTSRIIQNLVEELLGGPVRKNWTGDFIKRHKDRLKSLYLDNINSQRHKAEYTPSFKQFYDLVVQFLAVSTPAAQNTSIC
;
A
#
# COMPACT_ATOMS: atom_id res chain seq x y z
N MET A 1 2.64 -23.89 -36.48
CA MET A 1 1.58 -22.94 -36.06
C MET A 1 1.10 -23.37 -34.68
N ALA A 2 1.09 -22.60 -33.60
CA ALA A 2 1.35 -21.18 -33.37
C ALA A 2 1.87 -21.00 -31.92
N ALA A 3 2.90 -20.18 -31.74
CA ALA A 3 3.45 -19.79 -30.45
C ALA A 3 2.58 -18.69 -29.82
N ALA A 4 1.41 -19.06 -29.29
CA ALA A 4 0.48 -18.13 -28.66
C ALA A 4 0.00 -18.69 -27.31
N SER A 5 0.82 -18.65 -26.25
CA SER A 5 0.36 -19.12 -24.93
C SER A 5 1.07 -18.53 -23.70
N LEU A 6 2.05 -17.63 -23.85
CA LEU A 6 2.65 -16.98 -22.67
C LEU A 6 2.11 -15.57 -22.39
N GLU A 7 1.79 -14.80 -23.44
CA GLU A 7 1.35 -13.40 -23.30
C GLU A 7 -0.10 -13.27 -22.76
N TYR A 8 -0.92 -14.31 -22.92
CA TYR A 8 -2.33 -14.26 -22.50
C TYR A 8 -2.55 -14.53 -21.00
N LYS A 9 -1.56 -15.11 -20.31
CA LYS A 9 -1.70 -15.53 -18.90
C LYS A 9 -1.67 -14.39 -17.87
N GLN A 10 -1.32 -13.16 -18.27
CA GLN A 10 -1.14 -12.03 -17.34
C GLN A 10 -2.19 -10.92 -17.53
N ARG A 11 -3.26 -11.20 -18.28
CA ARG A 11 -4.39 -10.28 -18.41
C ARG A 11 -5.57 -10.82 -17.61
N LEU A 12 -6.12 -9.99 -16.74
CA LEU A 12 -7.41 -10.24 -16.13
C LEU A 12 -8.47 -10.36 -17.24
N SER A 13 -9.48 -11.18 -17.00
CA SER A 13 -10.67 -11.16 -17.84
C SER A 13 -11.39 -9.82 -17.73
N GLY A 14 -12.13 -9.41 -18.77
CA GLY A 14 -12.90 -8.16 -18.75
C GLY A 14 -13.71 -7.96 -17.46
N PRO A 15 -14.50 -8.94 -17.00
CA PRO A 15 -15.25 -8.83 -15.73
C PRO A 15 -14.37 -8.67 -14.48
N GLN A 16 -13.20 -9.31 -14.43
CA GLN A 16 -12.26 -9.13 -13.31
C GLN A 16 -11.63 -7.74 -13.33
N GLU A 17 -11.31 -7.23 -14.51
CA GLU A 17 -10.77 -5.88 -14.69
C GLU A 17 -11.81 -4.82 -14.26
N GLU A 18 -13.08 -5.03 -14.61
CA GLU A 18 -14.21 -4.21 -14.15
C GLU A 18 -14.39 -4.23 -12.62
N ALA A 19 -14.40 -5.42 -12.03
CA ALA A 19 -14.52 -5.57 -10.58
C ALA A 19 -13.38 -4.87 -9.83
N LEU A 20 -12.15 -4.94 -10.36
CA LEU A 20 -10.98 -4.26 -9.81
C LEU A 20 -11.13 -2.73 -9.88
N ILE A 21 -11.62 -2.19 -11.01
CA ILE A 21 -11.88 -0.75 -11.16
C ILE A 21 -12.94 -0.28 -10.15
N HIS A 22 -14.03 -1.03 -10.00
CA HIS A 22 -15.08 -0.73 -9.02
C HIS A 22 -14.55 -0.74 -7.59
N LEU A 23 -13.73 -1.73 -7.23
CA LEU A 23 -13.11 -1.83 -5.92
C LEU A 23 -12.19 -0.63 -5.65
N ILE A 24 -11.32 -0.27 -6.60
CA ILE A 24 -10.40 0.87 -6.47
C ILE A 24 -11.19 2.17 -6.26
N ASN A 25 -12.24 2.39 -7.05
CA ASN A 25 -13.07 3.58 -6.95
C ASN A 25 -13.84 3.62 -5.61
N SER A 26 -14.39 2.50 -5.15
CA SER A 26 -15.08 2.40 -3.86
C SER A 26 -14.15 2.72 -2.68
N LEU A 27 -12.95 2.12 -2.66
CA LEU A 27 -11.94 2.42 -1.64
C LEU A 27 -11.49 3.88 -1.68
N THR A 28 -11.42 4.46 -2.87
CA THR A 28 -11.10 5.89 -3.04
C THR A 28 -12.19 6.79 -2.49
N ASP A 29 -13.46 6.45 -2.71
CA ASP A 29 -14.60 7.19 -2.15
C ASP A 29 -14.63 7.11 -0.61
N GLN A 30 -14.12 6.02 -0.03
CA GLN A 30 -13.97 5.86 1.42
C GLN A 30 -12.75 6.61 2.00
N GLY A 31 -11.97 7.31 1.17
CA GLY A 31 -10.73 7.97 1.61
C GLY A 31 -9.57 7.02 1.88
N LEU A 32 -9.67 5.76 1.46
CA LEU A 32 -8.64 4.72 1.62
C LEU A 32 -8.10 4.24 0.27
N PRO A 33 -7.55 5.13 -0.55
CA PRO A 33 -7.28 4.73 -1.91
C PRO A 33 -6.06 3.75 -1.96
N PRO A 34 -6.13 2.64 -2.72
CA PRO A 34 -5.28 1.43 -2.55
C PRO A 34 -3.95 1.46 -3.31
N THR A 35 -2.79 1.24 -2.65
CA THR A 35 -1.46 1.50 -3.25
C THR A 35 -1.18 0.67 -4.48
N SER A 36 -0.26 1.12 -5.35
CA SER A 36 0.18 0.35 -6.51
C SER A 36 0.63 -1.07 -6.12
N ARG A 37 1.18 -1.23 -4.91
CA ARG A 37 1.54 -2.52 -4.32
C ARG A 37 0.32 -3.34 -3.90
N ILE A 38 -0.69 -2.73 -3.27
CA ILE A 38 -1.95 -3.39 -2.93
C ILE A 38 -2.68 -3.85 -4.19
N ILE A 39 -2.78 -3.00 -5.22
CA ILE A 39 -3.36 -3.36 -6.52
C ILE A 39 -2.58 -4.54 -7.13
N GLN A 40 -1.25 -4.51 -7.08
CA GLN A 40 -0.43 -5.62 -7.56
C GLN A 40 -0.73 -6.92 -6.81
N ASN A 41 -0.77 -6.89 -5.48
CA ASN A 41 -1.05 -8.07 -4.65
C ASN A 41 -2.44 -8.65 -4.96
N LEU A 42 -3.46 -7.80 -5.11
CA LEU A 42 -4.82 -8.24 -5.47
C LEU A 42 -4.83 -8.95 -6.82
N VAL A 43 -4.10 -8.44 -7.80
CA VAL A 43 -4.03 -9.03 -9.13
C VAL A 43 -3.25 -10.36 -9.09
N GLU A 44 -2.17 -10.43 -8.31
CA GLU A 44 -1.41 -11.68 -8.10
C GLU A 44 -2.26 -12.75 -7.42
N GLU A 45 -3.11 -12.37 -6.47
CA GLU A 45 -4.09 -13.24 -5.82
C GLU A 45 -5.15 -13.73 -6.82
N LEU A 46 -5.71 -12.83 -7.64
CA LEU A 46 -6.70 -13.18 -8.67
C LEU A 46 -6.14 -14.09 -9.77
N LEU A 47 -4.86 -13.94 -10.13
CA LEU A 47 -4.19 -14.74 -11.17
C LEU A 47 -3.48 -15.99 -10.63
N GLY A 48 -3.37 -16.14 -9.30
CA GLY A 48 -2.66 -17.24 -8.66
C GLY A 48 -1.16 -17.25 -8.93
N GLY A 49 -0.55 -16.09 -9.20
CA GLY A 49 0.87 -16.00 -9.54
C GLY A 49 1.39 -14.57 -9.74
N PRO A 50 2.72 -14.40 -9.80
CA PRO A 50 3.34 -13.09 -9.89
C PRO A 50 3.03 -12.40 -11.22
N VAL A 51 2.79 -11.10 -11.16
CA VAL A 51 2.59 -10.26 -12.35
C VAL A 51 3.84 -9.46 -12.70
N ARG A 52 3.88 -8.90 -13.92
CA ARG A 52 4.99 -8.03 -14.33
C ARG A 52 5.09 -6.82 -13.41
N LYS A 53 6.32 -6.42 -13.10
CA LYS A 53 6.65 -5.26 -12.26
C LYS A 53 5.90 -3.97 -12.65
N ASN A 54 5.71 -3.75 -13.95
CA ASN A 54 5.07 -2.55 -14.48
C ASN A 54 3.57 -2.71 -14.75
N TRP A 55 2.98 -3.87 -14.43
CA TRP A 55 1.59 -4.19 -14.76
C TRP A 55 0.61 -3.15 -14.18
N THR A 56 0.82 -2.73 -12.93
CA THR A 56 -0.03 -1.73 -12.28
C THR A 56 0.04 -0.39 -13.02
N GLY A 57 1.23 0.06 -13.40
CA GLY A 57 1.41 1.29 -14.19
C GLY A 57 0.72 1.21 -15.56
N ASP A 58 0.83 0.07 -16.24
CA ASP A 58 0.15 -0.14 -17.52
C ASP A 58 -1.38 -0.19 -17.35
N PHE A 59 -1.89 -0.86 -16.31
CA PHE A 59 -3.32 -0.92 -15.98
C PHE A 59 -3.89 0.47 -15.72
N ILE A 60 -3.19 1.23 -14.88
CA ILE A 60 -3.53 2.62 -14.56
C ILE A 60 -3.56 3.48 -15.82
N LYS A 61 -2.57 3.35 -16.70
CA LYS A 61 -2.51 4.11 -17.96
C LYS A 61 -3.66 3.76 -18.89
N ARG A 62 -4.07 2.48 -18.93
CA ARG A 62 -5.20 2.01 -19.75
C ARG A 62 -6.56 2.50 -19.27
N HIS A 63 -6.75 2.68 -17.96
CA HIS A 63 -8.03 3.03 -17.34
C HIS A 63 -8.02 4.40 -16.65
N LYS A 64 -7.13 5.30 -17.09
CA LYS A 64 -6.95 6.62 -16.48
C LYS A 64 -8.22 7.47 -16.47
N ASP A 65 -9.07 7.31 -17.48
CA ASP A 65 -10.37 7.96 -17.63
C ASP A 65 -11.44 7.43 -16.66
N ARG A 66 -11.25 6.21 -16.15
CA ARG A 66 -12.24 5.48 -15.34
C ARG A 66 -11.86 5.43 -13.85
N LEU A 67 -10.58 5.55 -13.55
CA LEU A 67 -10.06 5.63 -12.20
C LEU A 67 -10.22 7.06 -11.67
N LYS A 68 -10.85 7.20 -10.50
CA LYS A 68 -10.99 8.50 -9.84
C LYS A 68 -9.60 9.08 -9.56
N SER A 69 -9.30 10.21 -10.20
CA SER A 69 -7.97 10.68 -10.62
C SER A 69 -7.00 11.15 -9.52
N LEU A 70 -7.27 10.87 -8.25
CA LEU A 70 -6.41 11.34 -7.14
C LEU A 70 -5.18 10.46 -6.90
N TYR A 71 -5.07 9.30 -7.57
CA TYR A 71 -4.38 8.20 -6.94
C TYR A 71 -2.86 8.08 -7.11
N LEU A 72 -2.27 8.64 -8.14
CA LEU A 72 -1.14 7.88 -8.72
C LEU A 72 0.24 8.34 -8.30
N ASP A 73 0.45 9.65 -8.18
CA ASP A 73 1.78 10.15 -7.85
C ASP A 73 1.80 10.98 -6.57
N ASN A 74 0.87 11.93 -6.41
CA ASN A 74 0.91 12.82 -5.26
C ASN A 74 0.58 12.07 -3.96
N ILE A 75 -0.53 11.31 -3.90
CA ILE A 75 -0.90 10.59 -2.66
C ILE A 75 0.14 9.54 -2.29
N ASN A 76 0.65 8.77 -3.26
CA ASN A 76 1.69 7.78 -2.99
C ASN A 76 3.00 8.44 -2.51
N SER A 77 3.37 9.59 -3.09
CA SER A 77 4.51 10.39 -2.60
C SER A 77 4.29 10.93 -1.19
N GLN A 78 3.10 11.46 -0.89
CA GLN A 78 2.76 11.95 0.45
C GLN A 78 2.74 10.81 1.48
N ARG A 79 2.20 9.64 1.13
CA ARG A 79 2.24 8.46 2.00
C ARG A 79 3.67 8.00 2.26
N HIS A 80 4.51 7.91 1.23
CA HIS A 80 5.91 7.53 1.43
C HIS A 80 6.66 8.50 2.36
N LYS A 81 6.35 9.81 2.29
CA LYS A 81 6.88 10.81 3.23
C LYS A 81 6.31 10.66 4.64
N ALA A 82 5.02 10.36 4.77
CA ALA A 82 4.36 10.15 6.06
C ALA A 82 4.83 8.85 6.74
N GLU A 83 5.10 7.79 5.96
CA GLU A 83 5.61 6.48 6.37
C GLU A 83 7.14 6.46 6.54
N TYR A 84 7.78 7.62 6.68
CA TYR A 84 9.23 7.71 6.81
C TYR A 84 9.69 7.11 8.15
N THR A 85 10.26 5.90 8.08
CA THR A 85 10.66 5.09 9.24
C THR A 85 11.48 5.86 10.29
N PRO A 86 12.45 6.73 9.92
CA PRO A 86 13.21 7.48 10.90
C PRO A 86 12.38 8.46 11.73
N SER A 87 11.31 9.04 11.18
CA SER A 87 10.39 9.89 11.95
C SER A 87 9.62 9.11 13.01
N PHE A 88 9.16 7.90 12.69
CA PHE A 88 8.54 7.02 13.69
C PHE A 88 9.54 6.61 14.76
N LYS A 89 10.76 6.23 14.36
CA LYS A 89 11.82 5.87 15.30
C LYS A 89 12.11 7.03 16.26
N GLN A 90 12.29 8.23 15.72
CA GLN A 90 12.55 9.43 16.53
C GLN A 90 11.40 9.72 17.51
N PHE A 91 10.15 9.59 17.07
CA PHE A 91 8.99 9.73 17.95
C PHE A 91 9.05 8.74 19.12
N TYR A 92 9.26 7.45 18.84
CA TYR A 92 9.31 6.44 19.90
C TYR A 92 10.55 6.58 20.80
N ASP A 93 11.71 6.98 20.26
CA ASP A 93 12.91 7.28 21.04
C ASP A 93 12.62 8.40 22.07
N LEU A 94 11.91 9.46 21.64
CA LEU A 94 11.48 10.55 22.53
C LEU A 94 10.49 10.08 23.60
N VAL A 95 9.54 9.21 23.24
CA VAL A 95 8.58 8.63 24.19
C VAL A 95 9.31 7.79 25.24
N VAL A 96 10.26 6.94 24.83
CA VAL A 96 11.08 6.13 25.75
C VAL A 96 11.87 7.03 26.68
N GLN A 97 12.50 8.08 26.15
CA GLN A 97 13.25 9.05 26.96
C GLN A 97 12.33 9.77 27.96
N PHE A 98 11.15 10.21 27.53
CA PHE A 98 10.17 10.87 28.38
C PHE A 98 9.68 9.96 29.51
N LEU A 99 9.37 8.70 29.19
CA LEU A 99 8.95 7.71 30.19
C LEU A 99 10.08 7.39 31.18
N ALA A 100 11.33 7.29 30.71
CA ALA A 100 12.49 7.06 31.58
C ALA A 100 12.74 8.22 32.57
N VAL A 101 12.45 9.46 32.16
CA VAL A 101 12.56 10.65 33.03
C VAL A 101 11.35 10.79 33.96
N SER A 102 10.15 10.42 33.48
CA SER A 102 8.89 10.60 34.22
C SER A 102 8.58 9.48 35.21
N THR A 103 9.32 8.38 35.16
CA THR A 103 9.21 7.33 36.17
C THR A 103 10.26 7.63 37.25
N PRO A 104 9.93 8.24 38.40
CA PRO A 104 10.86 8.26 39.50
C PRO A 104 11.14 6.81 39.87
N ALA A 105 12.40 6.40 39.76
CA ALA A 105 12.88 5.14 40.30
C ALA A 105 12.29 5.00 41.71
N ALA A 106 11.53 3.92 41.94
CA ALA A 106 11.10 3.54 43.26
C ALA A 106 12.34 3.58 44.16
N GLN A 107 12.42 4.60 45.01
CA GLN A 107 13.53 4.73 45.95
C GLN A 107 13.37 3.59 46.94
N ASN A 108 14.27 2.63 46.82
CA ASN A 108 14.57 1.65 47.86
C ASN A 108 14.75 2.40 49.18
N THR A 109 13.89 2.14 50.15
CA THR A 109 14.29 2.19 51.56
C THR A 109 13.89 0.89 52.21
N SER A 110 14.87 -0.02 52.25
CA SER A 110 15.05 -0.96 53.34
C SER A 110 14.76 -0.23 54.65
N ILE A 111 13.76 -0.69 55.39
CA ILE A 111 13.63 -0.43 56.82
C ILE A 111 13.41 -1.80 57.47
N CYS A 112 14.18 -1.98 58.54
CA CYS A 112 14.41 -3.15 59.38
C CYS A 112 13.18 -3.98 59.74
#